data_AF-A0A118K5E7-F1
#
_entry.id   AF-A0A118K5E7-F1
#
_cell.length_a   1.000
_cell.length_b   1.000
_cell.length_c   1.000
_cell.angle_alpha   90.00
_cell.angle_beta   90.00
_cell.angle_gamma   90.00
#
_symmetry.space_group_name_H-M   'P 1'
#
loop_
_entity.id
_entity.type
_entity.pdbx_description
1 polymer ?
#
loop_
_entity_poly.entity_id
_entity_poly.type
_entity_poly.pdbx_seq_one_letter_code
_entity_poly.pdbx_strand_id
1 'polypeptide(L)'
;MDSGTTFSLPSLLCEEDESSLNEIKLKVSIPKSEDDHYIRCLIERESKSKDYGCVCDDDDHTRKWFKCARLDAINWILSTREILGFHFRTAYLSLTYFDRFNSTRVIDNGKEWAIQLLCIACLSLAAKMEEQIVPSLSHYKAQGYNFESSVIQRMELMVLTTLEWKMCCITPFAYLHHFFSKICDECGCNQFLVSKAIGLIFDFSKGEVNLMDHRPSVVAIAAVLLACDDQPTRNTLEFKIGVVSSLHSLEKEGIYQCYNLLKGIETKKNNTPESMNSFGSFRNHWSPSSTVGIKRKLAYNGLEQKCPLQKT
;
A
#
# COMPACT_ATOMS: atom_id res chain seq x y z
N MET A 1 -32.70 -35.83 35.86
CA MET A 1 -32.03 -34.75 36.60
C MET A 1 -30.77 -34.44 35.84
N ASP A 2 -30.79 -33.33 35.11
CA ASP A 2 -29.75 -32.92 34.16
C ASP A 2 -28.45 -32.56 34.88
N SER A 3 -27.36 -33.23 34.50
CA SER A 3 -25.99 -32.80 34.84
C SER A 3 -25.46 -31.99 33.67
N GLY A 4 -25.44 -30.66 33.83
CA GLY A 4 -25.04 -29.70 32.83
C GLY A 4 -23.57 -29.83 32.41
N THR A 5 -23.34 -29.94 31.11
CA THR A 5 -22.03 -29.86 30.48
C THR A 5 -21.67 -28.37 30.33
N THR A 6 -20.86 -27.83 31.23
CA THR A 6 -20.23 -26.52 31.03
C THR A 6 -19.08 -26.69 30.03
N PHE A 7 -19.29 -26.22 28.79
CA PHE A 7 -18.22 -26.06 27.82
C PHE A 7 -17.25 -24.98 28.32
N SER A 8 -15.98 -25.36 28.54
CA SER A 8 -14.92 -24.43 28.89
C SER A 8 -14.35 -23.84 27.60
N LEU A 9 -14.41 -22.52 27.45
CA LEU A 9 -13.95 -21.74 26.29
C LEU A 9 -12.44 -21.38 26.22
N PRO A 10 -11.49 -21.78 27.12
CA PRO A 10 -10.19 -21.12 27.16
C PRO A 10 -9.17 -21.60 26.11
N SER A 11 -9.46 -22.60 25.26
CA SER A 11 -8.44 -23.13 24.33
C SER A 11 -8.27 -22.34 23.02
N LEU A 12 -8.90 -21.17 22.87
CA LEU A 12 -8.89 -20.36 21.63
C LEU A 12 -8.35 -18.93 21.82
N LEU A 13 -7.89 -18.59 23.03
CA LEU A 13 -7.23 -17.31 23.28
C LEU A 13 -5.73 -17.57 23.41
N CYS A 14 -4.93 -16.87 22.60
CA CYS A 14 -3.49 -16.75 22.88
C CYS A 14 -3.34 -16.11 24.26
N GLU A 15 -2.68 -16.79 25.18
CA GLU A 15 -2.20 -16.17 26.42
C GLU A 15 -1.07 -15.20 26.04
N GLU A 16 -1.43 -13.93 25.82
CA GLU A 16 -0.46 -12.86 25.67
C GLU A 16 -0.07 -12.37 27.07
N ASP A 17 1.14 -12.72 27.51
CA ASP A 17 1.74 -12.15 28.71
C ASP A 17 1.89 -10.62 28.54
N GLU A 18 1.44 -9.87 29.55
CA GLU A 18 1.53 -8.39 29.69
C GLU A 18 2.97 -7.83 29.56
N SER A 19 3.99 -8.69 29.52
CA SER A 19 5.37 -8.31 29.21
C SER A 19 5.61 -7.91 27.75
N SER A 20 4.66 -8.21 26.85
CA SER A 20 4.76 -7.98 25.40
C SER A 20 4.44 -6.53 24.97
N LEU A 21 3.82 -5.74 25.85
CA LEU A 21 3.26 -4.43 25.52
C LEU A 21 4.28 -3.27 25.56
N ASN A 22 5.53 -3.51 25.93
CA ASN A 22 6.58 -2.48 25.98
C ASN A 22 7.71 -2.65 24.96
N GLU A 23 7.56 -3.51 23.95
CA GLU A 23 8.56 -3.69 22.89
C GLU A 23 8.10 -3.20 21.51
N ILE A 24 7.66 -1.95 21.42
CA ILE A 24 7.83 -1.16 20.18
C ILE A 24 9.26 -0.61 20.16
N LYS A 25 10.20 -1.52 20.05
CA LYS A 25 11.57 -1.27 19.60
C LYS A 25 11.87 -2.47 18.75
N LEU A 26 12.06 -2.28 17.44
CA LEU A 26 12.48 -3.32 16.51
C LEU A 26 13.70 -4.04 17.12
N LYS A 27 13.46 -5.14 17.83
CA LYS A 27 14.52 -6.01 18.30
C LYS A 27 14.90 -6.87 17.12
N VAL A 28 16.16 -6.74 16.73
CA VAL A 28 16.83 -7.61 15.76
C VAL A 28 16.91 -9.00 16.39
N SER A 29 15.89 -9.81 16.14
CA SER A 29 15.89 -11.24 16.48
C SER A 29 16.41 -12.02 15.27
N ILE A 30 17.36 -12.91 15.51
CA ILE A 30 17.85 -13.88 14.52
C ILE A 30 16.65 -14.75 14.07
N PRO A 31 16.50 -15.07 12.77
CA PRO A 31 15.35 -15.82 12.27
C PRO A 31 15.35 -17.23 12.84
N LYS A 32 14.22 -17.66 13.38
CA LYS A 32 13.99 -19.05 13.78
C LYS A 32 13.43 -19.81 12.57
N SER A 33 13.56 -21.14 12.54
CA SER A 33 13.01 -21.97 11.44
C SER A 33 11.49 -21.84 11.26
N GLU A 34 10.78 -21.35 12.28
CA GLU A 34 9.36 -21.01 12.24
C GLU A 34 9.05 -19.84 11.30
N ASP A 35 9.98 -18.88 11.16
CA ASP A 35 9.83 -17.71 10.28
C ASP A 35 9.83 -18.15 8.80
N ASP A 36 10.68 -19.10 8.43
CA ASP A 36 10.78 -19.62 7.05
C ASP A 36 9.47 -20.30 6.59
N HIS A 37 8.81 -21.05 7.50
CA HIS A 37 7.53 -21.70 7.21
C HIS A 37 6.42 -20.66 7.06
N TYR A 38 6.33 -19.70 7.98
CA TYR A 38 5.35 -18.61 7.90
C TYR A 38 5.48 -17.82 6.60
N ILE A 39 6.70 -17.48 6.20
CA ILE A 39 6.97 -16.74 4.96
C ILE A 39 6.57 -17.56 3.73
N ARG A 40 6.81 -18.89 3.74
CA ARG A 40 6.34 -19.78 2.68
C ARG A 40 4.81 -19.78 2.58
N CYS A 41 4.09 -19.88 3.69
CA CYS A 41 2.63 -19.79 3.71
C CYS A 41 2.11 -18.46 3.17
N LEU A 42 2.79 -17.34 3.49
CA LEU A 42 2.45 -16.02 2.92
C LEU A 42 2.62 -16.00 1.39
N ILE A 43 3.74 -16.52 0.87
CA ILE A 43 4.03 -16.57 -0.58
C ILE A 43 3.05 -17.50 -1.31
N GLU A 44 2.65 -18.61 -0.70
CA GLU A 44 1.61 -19.49 -1.26
C GLU A 44 0.26 -18.79 -1.34
N ARG A 45 -0.11 -18.05 -0.29
CA ARG A 45 -1.36 -17.26 -0.26
C ARG A 45 -1.34 -16.15 -1.30
N GLU A 46 -0.20 -15.49 -1.47
CA GLU A 46 0.03 -14.50 -2.51
C GLU A 46 -0.13 -15.08 -3.91
N SER A 47 0.42 -16.28 -4.15
CA SER A 47 0.34 -16.99 -5.45
C SER A 47 -1.09 -17.41 -5.82
N LYS A 48 -1.96 -17.61 -4.83
CA LYS A 48 -3.38 -17.95 -5.02
C LYS A 48 -4.26 -16.71 -5.20
N SER A 49 -3.76 -15.52 -4.90
CA SER A 49 -4.53 -14.28 -5.06
C SER A 49 -4.70 -13.93 -6.53
N LYS A 50 -5.95 -13.66 -6.93
CA LYS A 50 -6.30 -13.15 -8.27
C LYS A 50 -6.18 -11.63 -8.38
N ASP A 51 -5.74 -10.97 -7.30
CA ASP A 51 -5.64 -9.51 -7.28
C ASP A 51 -4.53 -9.00 -8.23
N TYR A 52 -3.57 -9.86 -8.59
CA TYR A 52 -2.41 -9.49 -9.40
C TYR A 52 -2.58 -9.93 -10.88
N GLY A 53 -2.36 -9.01 -11.83
CA GLY A 53 -2.30 -9.33 -13.26
C GLY A 53 -3.49 -8.93 -14.16
N CYS A 54 -4.19 -7.82 -13.89
CA CYS A 54 -5.22 -7.30 -14.80
C CYS A 54 -4.76 -6.00 -15.48
N VAL A 55 -4.49 -6.05 -16.78
CA VAL A 55 -4.27 -4.87 -17.62
C VAL A 55 -5.58 -4.53 -18.32
N CYS A 56 -6.10 -3.33 -18.07
CA CYS A 56 -7.11 -2.73 -18.92
C CYS A 56 -6.37 -2.16 -20.14
N ASP A 57 -6.61 -2.74 -21.32
CA ASP A 57 -6.28 -2.09 -22.59
C ASP A 57 -7.24 -0.92 -22.78
N ASP A 58 -6.76 0.30 -22.59
CA ASP A 58 -7.51 1.49 -22.99
C ASP A 58 -6.59 2.67 -23.36
N ASP A 59 -7.16 3.56 -24.15
CA ASP A 59 -6.57 4.70 -24.88
C ASP A 59 -5.45 5.50 -24.16
N ASP A 60 -4.45 5.94 -24.95
CA ASP A 60 -3.19 6.56 -24.48
C ASP A 60 -3.43 7.81 -23.60
N HIS A 61 -4.48 8.60 -23.90
CA HIS A 61 -4.82 9.80 -23.15
C HIS A 61 -5.41 9.50 -21.77
N THR A 62 -6.30 8.51 -21.67
CA THR A 62 -6.90 8.05 -20.40
C THR A 62 -5.82 7.48 -19.48
N ARG A 63 -4.88 6.71 -20.06
CA ARG A 63 -3.72 6.17 -19.34
C ARG A 63 -2.83 7.28 -18.78
N LYS A 64 -2.59 8.37 -19.52
CA LYS A 64 -1.76 9.48 -19.05
C LYS A 64 -2.39 10.27 -17.91
N TRP A 65 -3.67 10.62 -18.00
CA TRP A 65 -4.37 11.32 -16.93
C TRP A 65 -4.38 10.51 -15.64
N PHE A 66 -4.72 9.21 -15.73
CA PHE A 66 -4.76 8.34 -14.56
C PHE A 66 -3.39 8.21 -13.90
N LYS A 67 -2.30 8.12 -14.69
CA LYS A 67 -0.93 8.12 -14.14
C LYS A 67 -0.63 9.36 -13.30
N CYS A 68 -0.99 10.55 -13.78
CA CYS A 68 -0.82 11.79 -13.01
C CYS A 68 -1.67 11.79 -11.74
N ALA A 69 -2.96 11.45 -11.87
CA ALA A 69 -3.89 11.40 -10.74
C ALA A 69 -3.44 10.39 -9.67
N ARG A 70 -2.91 9.23 -10.08
CA ARG A 70 -2.34 8.21 -9.19
C ARG A 70 -1.07 8.71 -8.51
N LEU A 71 -0.19 9.42 -9.20
CA LEU A 71 1.00 9.99 -8.58
C LEU A 71 0.63 11.04 -7.52
N ASP A 72 -0.35 11.89 -7.80
CA ASP A 72 -0.88 12.86 -6.85
C ASP A 72 -1.52 12.16 -5.64
N ALA A 73 -2.27 11.08 -5.88
CA ALA A 73 -2.81 10.23 -4.83
C ALA A 73 -1.73 9.67 -3.91
N ILE A 74 -0.64 9.10 -4.47
CA ILE A 74 0.48 8.56 -3.69
C ILE A 74 1.12 9.65 -2.83
N ASN A 75 1.39 10.82 -3.42
CA ASN A 75 1.99 11.93 -2.70
C ASN A 75 1.08 12.41 -1.57
N TRP A 76 -0.21 12.58 -1.83
CA TRP A 76 -1.18 12.97 -0.81
C TRP A 76 -1.29 11.93 0.31
N ILE A 77 -1.33 10.63 -0.01
CA ILE A 77 -1.38 9.53 0.97
C ILE A 77 -0.14 9.58 1.86
N LEU A 78 1.06 9.72 1.29
CA LEU A 78 2.31 9.75 2.04
C LEU A 78 2.40 10.96 2.98
N SER A 79 2.05 12.16 2.48
CA SER A 79 2.01 13.36 3.32
C SER A 79 0.96 13.26 4.43
N THR A 80 -0.22 12.72 4.12
CA THR A 80 -1.30 12.57 5.12
C THR A 80 -0.94 11.52 6.17
N ARG A 81 -0.30 10.41 5.77
CA ARG A 81 0.27 9.41 6.69
C ARG A 81 1.26 10.03 7.66
N GLU A 82 2.11 10.94 7.20
CA GLU A 82 3.08 11.62 8.06
C GLU A 82 2.36 12.52 9.08
N ILE A 83 1.40 13.32 8.63
CA ILE A 83 0.62 14.23 9.47
C ILE A 83 -0.20 13.46 10.54
N LEU A 84 -0.78 12.33 10.16
CA LEU A 84 -1.61 11.50 11.06
C LEU A 84 -0.79 10.50 11.89
N GLY A 85 0.52 10.38 11.64
CA GLY A 85 1.39 9.45 12.36
C GLY A 85 1.18 7.97 12.03
N PHE A 86 0.54 7.64 10.89
CA PHE A 86 0.28 6.26 10.48
C PHE A 86 1.55 5.51 10.06
N HIS A 87 1.53 4.19 10.08
CA HIS A 87 2.60 3.34 9.60
C HIS A 87 2.73 3.38 8.07
N PHE A 88 3.92 3.08 7.54
CA PHE A 88 4.11 2.93 6.09
C PHE A 88 3.28 1.79 5.49
N ARG A 89 3.00 0.75 6.29
CA ARG A 89 2.10 -0.35 5.95
C ARG A 89 0.71 0.16 5.56
N THR A 90 0.16 1.07 6.36
CA THR A 90 -1.15 1.71 6.15
C THR A 90 -1.19 2.51 4.86
N ALA A 91 -0.14 3.29 4.56
CA ALA A 91 -0.05 4.04 3.31
C ALA A 91 -0.02 3.12 2.07
N TYR A 92 0.76 2.04 2.12
CA TYR A 92 0.83 1.08 1.01
C TYR A 92 -0.46 0.28 0.84
N LEU A 93 -1.11 -0.09 1.95
CA LEU A 93 -2.39 -0.77 1.92
C LEU A 93 -3.48 0.12 1.31
N SER A 94 -3.50 1.40 1.68
CA SER A 94 -4.36 2.41 1.05
C SER A 94 -4.14 2.48 -0.46
N LEU A 95 -2.88 2.52 -0.90
CA LEU A 95 -2.54 2.54 -2.33
C LEU A 95 -2.98 1.24 -3.03
N THR A 96 -2.87 0.09 -2.36
CA THR A 96 -3.34 -1.19 -2.88
C THR A 96 -4.87 -1.18 -3.08
N TYR A 97 -5.63 -0.61 -2.14
CA TYR A 97 -7.07 -0.44 -2.30
C TYR A 97 -7.42 0.53 -3.43
N PHE A 98 -6.67 1.62 -3.54
CA PHE A 98 -6.83 2.59 -4.63
C PHE A 98 -6.62 1.94 -6.00
N ASP A 99 -5.51 1.21 -6.18
CA ASP A 99 -5.18 0.57 -7.45
C ASP A 99 -6.20 -0.55 -7.80
N ARG A 100 -6.60 -1.38 -6.82
CA ARG A 100 -7.63 -2.43 -7.03
C ARG A 100 -9.03 -1.87 -7.31
N PHE A 101 -9.37 -0.74 -6.70
CA PHE A 101 -10.65 -0.08 -6.99
C PHE A 101 -10.68 0.37 -8.44
N ASN A 102 -9.61 1.04 -8.90
CA ASN A 102 -9.53 1.57 -10.26
C ASN A 102 -9.33 0.49 -11.33
N SER A 103 -8.83 -0.71 -10.97
CA SER A 103 -8.82 -1.86 -11.90
C SER A 103 -10.21 -2.45 -12.12
N THR A 104 -11.15 -2.23 -11.19
CA THR A 104 -12.52 -2.76 -11.25
C THR A 104 -13.53 -1.71 -11.74
N ARG A 105 -13.31 -0.43 -11.39
CA ARG A 105 -14.18 0.68 -11.73
C ARG A 105 -13.38 1.83 -12.33
N VAL A 106 -13.77 2.25 -13.53
CA VAL A 106 -13.16 3.41 -14.20
C VAL A 106 -13.79 4.69 -13.65
N ILE A 107 -12.94 5.64 -13.26
CA ILE A 107 -13.34 7.01 -12.96
C ILE A 107 -13.11 7.85 -14.21
N ASP A 108 -14.16 8.53 -14.68
CA ASP A 108 -14.06 9.38 -15.86
C ASP A 108 -12.97 10.45 -15.70
N ASN A 109 -12.25 10.69 -16.79
CA ASN A 109 -11.23 11.72 -16.89
C ASN A 109 -11.77 13.10 -16.43
N GLY A 110 -10.93 13.87 -15.73
CA GLY A 110 -11.28 15.20 -15.22
C GLY A 110 -12.11 15.21 -13.92
N LYS A 111 -12.34 14.06 -13.29
CA LYS A 111 -12.98 13.97 -11.97
C LYS A 111 -11.94 13.91 -10.84
N GLU A 112 -11.05 14.90 -10.73
CA GLU A 112 -10.01 14.90 -9.68
C GLU A 112 -10.60 14.85 -8.27
N TRP A 113 -11.77 15.49 -8.06
CA TRP A 113 -12.49 15.41 -6.78
C TRP A 113 -12.86 13.97 -6.40
N ALA A 114 -13.18 13.12 -7.36
CA ALA A 114 -13.55 11.73 -7.13
C ALA A 114 -12.34 10.88 -6.77
N ILE A 115 -11.20 11.12 -7.43
CA ILE A 115 -9.90 10.53 -7.09
C ILE A 115 -9.53 10.92 -5.66
N GLN A 116 -9.63 12.20 -5.31
CA GLN A 116 -9.31 12.67 -3.96
C GLN A 116 -10.21 12.02 -2.89
N LEU A 117 -11.52 11.91 -3.17
CA LEU A 117 -12.46 11.24 -2.27
C LEU A 117 -12.12 9.75 -2.11
N LEU A 118 -11.76 9.07 -3.21
CA LEU A 118 -11.28 7.69 -3.18
C LEU A 118 -10.02 7.54 -2.33
N CYS A 119 -9.01 8.40 -2.50
CA CYS A 119 -7.79 8.38 -1.70
C CYS A 119 -8.07 8.48 -0.20
N ILE A 120 -8.97 9.39 0.18
CA ILE A 120 -9.38 9.57 1.58
C ILE A 120 -10.06 8.31 2.12
N ALA A 121 -10.99 7.75 1.35
CA ALA A 121 -11.69 6.53 1.76
C ALA A 121 -10.74 5.33 1.87
N CYS A 122 -9.84 5.14 0.91
CA CYS A 122 -8.82 4.08 0.96
C CYS A 122 -7.89 4.24 2.16
N LEU A 123 -7.45 5.46 2.47
CA LEU A 123 -6.57 5.71 3.61
C LEU A 123 -7.29 5.52 4.94
N SER A 124 -8.56 5.92 5.04
CA SER A 124 -9.35 5.69 6.24
C SER A 124 -9.63 4.20 6.47
N LEU A 125 -9.96 3.46 5.42
CA LEU A 125 -10.13 2.01 5.51
C LEU A 125 -8.82 1.31 5.88
N ALA A 126 -7.70 1.68 5.26
CA ALA A 126 -6.39 1.11 5.61
C ALA A 126 -6.04 1.40 7.07
N ALA A 127 -6.32 2.61 7.57
CA ALA A 127 -6.12 2.94 8.98
C ALA A 127 -6.96 2.04 9.90
N LYS A 128 -8.23 1.76 9.55
CA LYS A 128 -9.09 0.83 10.29
C LYS A 128 -8.61 -0.62 10.29
N MET A 129 -7.80 -1.01 9.30
CA MET A 129 -7.25 -2.36 9.20
C MET A 129 -5.92 -2.53 9.92
N GLU A 130 -5.12 -1.47 10.03
CA GLU A 130 -3.70 -1.57 10.45
C GLU A 130 -3.34 -0.74 11.68
N GLU A 131 -4.09 0.33 11.98
CA GLU A 131 -3.74 1.27 13.07
C GLU A 131 -4.52 0.96 14.34
N GLN A 132 -3.84 1.09 15.49
CA GLN A 132 -4.49 0.96 16.80
C GLN A 132 -5.44 2.12 17.09
N ILE A 133 -5.08 3.32 16.63
CA ILE A 133 -5.85 4.54 16.86
C ILE A 133 -6.24 5.13 15.50
N VAL A 134 -7.53 5.08 15.21
CA VAL A 134 -8.08 5.60 13.96
C VAL A 134 -8.74 6.95 14.24
N PRO A 135 -8.26 8.06 13.63
CA PRO A 135 -8.88 9.36 13.80
C PRO A 135 -10.26 9.42 13.13
N SER A 136 -11.12 10.33 13.62
CA SER A 136 -12.39 10.62 12.96
C SER A 136 -12.18 11.11 11.51
N LEU A 137 -13.14 10.82 10.63
CA LEU A 137 -13.12 11.19 9.20
C LEU A 137 -12.91 12.70 8.96
N SER A 138 -13.25 13.56 9.92
CA SER A 138 -13.00 14.99 9.86
C SER A 138 -11.51 15.38 9.83
N HIS A 139 -10.61 14.48 10.23
CA HIS A 139 -9.16 14.73 10.24
C HIS A 139 -8.51 14.52 8.87
N TYR A 140 -9.19 13.82 7.95
CA TYR A 140 -8.69 13.54 6.61
C TYR A 140 -8.96 14.74 5.70
N LYS A 141 -7.99 15.66 5.63
CA LYS A 141 -8.13 16.90 4.84
C LYS A 141 -7.92 16.63 3.36
N ALA A 142 -8.94 16.90 2.55
CA ALA A 142 -8.82 16.84 1.10
C ALA A 142 -8.00 18.03 0.56
N GLN A 143 -7.27 17.80 -0.53
CA GLN A 143 -6.55 18.87 -1.23
C GLN A 143 -7.54 19.67 -2.09
N GLY A 144 -7.87 20.89 -1.67
CA GLY A 144 -8.75 21.80 -2.44
C GLY A 144 -10.26 21.49 -2.36
N TYR A 145 -10.65 20.41 -1.68
CA TYR A 145 -12.04 20.00 -1.51
C TYR A 145 -12.45 19.95 -0.04
N ASN A 146 -13.76 19.91 0.23
CA ASN A 146 -14.28 19.68 1.56
C ASN A 146 -15.39 18.63 1.48
N PHE A 147 -15.13 17.43 2.00
CA PHE A 147 -16.08 16.33 2.00
C PHE A 147 -16.67 16.16 3.40
N GLU A 148 -18.00 16.08 3.47
CA GLU A 148 -18.67 15.70 4.71
C GLU A 148 -18.33 14.23 5.05
N SER A 149 -18.25 13.90 6.34
CA SER A 149 -17.93 12.52 6.78
C SER A 149 -18.91 11.49 6.21
N SER A 150 -20.17 11.85 6.00
CA SER A 150 -21.19 10.99 5.37
C SER A 150 -20.85 10.64 3.92
N VAL A 151 -20.24 11.56 3.16
CA VAL A 151 -19.78 11.33 1.79
C VAL A 151 -18.58 10.40 1.78
N ILE A 152 -17.65 10.60 2.71
CA ILE A 152 -16.50 9.71 2.89
C ILE A 152 -16.98 8.29 3.24
N GLN A 153 -17.91 8.14 4.18
CA GLN A 153 -18.48 6.84 4.56
C GLN A 153 -19.13 6.09 3.39
N ARG A 154 -19.87 6.81 2.52
CA ARG A 154 -20.43 6.20 1.31
C ARG A 154 -19.33 5.73 0.36
N MET A 155 -18.26 6.50 0.23
CA MET A 155 -17.10 6.11 -0.57
C MET A 155 -16.41 4.88 0.05
N GLU A 156 -16.24 4.84 1.37
CA GLU A 156 -15.69 3.66 2.07
C GLU A 156 -16.51 2.40 1.78
N LEU A 157 -17.84 2.50 1.88
CA LEU A 157 -18.73 1.38 1.55
C LEU A 157 -18.61 0.97 0.07
N MET A 158 -18.46 1.93 -0.84
CA MET A 158 -18.23 1.64 -2.25
C MET A 158 -16.89 0.93 -2.48
N VAL A 159 -15.83 1.32 -1.79
CA VAL A 159 -14.53 0.61 -1.83
C VAL A 159 -14.69 -0.81 -1.29
N LEU A 160 -15.27 -0.98 -0.10
CA LEU A 160 -15.50 -2.29 0.52
C LEU A 160 -16.30 -3.23 -0.39
N THR A 161 -17.40 -2.75 -0.96
CA THR A 161 -18.23 -3.54 -1.87
C THR A 161 -17.53 -3.87 -3.18
N THR A 162 -16.76 -2.93 -3.75
CA THR A 162 -15.99 -3.15 -4.98
C THR A 162 -14.87 -4.16 -4.78
N LEU A 163 -14.21 -4.14 -3.63
CA LEU A 163 -13.15 -5.09 -3.27
C LEU A 163 -13.70 -6.39 -2.65
N GLU A 164 -15.01 -6.60 -2.67
CA GLU A 164 -15.68 -7.76 -2.06
C GLU A 164 -15.25 -8.00 -0.59
N TRP A 165 -15.00 -6.92 0.15
CA TRP A 165 -14.50 -6.93 1.53
C TRP A 165 -13.14 -7.63 1.72
N LYS A 166 -12.41 -7.93 0.63
CA LYS A 166 -11.06 -8.52 0.67
C LYS A 166 -10.03 -7.46 1.02
N MET A 167 -10.09 -6.97 2.26
CA MET A 167 -9.25 -5.88 2.77
C MET A 167 -7.88 -6.37 3.24
N CYS A 168 -7.73 -7.65 3.55
CA CYS A 168 -6.47 -8.22 4.02
C CYS A 168 -5.50 -8.48 2.85
N CYS A 169 -4.79 -7.45 2.41
CA CYS A 169 -3.73 -7.57 1.40
C CYS A 169 -2.38 -7.90 2.03
N ILE A 170 -1.60 -8.76 1.37
CA ILE A 170 -0.20 -8.97 1.75
C ILE A 170 0.62 -7.79 1.24
N THR A 171 1.40 -7.15 2.11
CA THR A 171 2.27 -6.03 1.75
C THR A 171 3.74 -6.48 1.69
N PRO A 172 4.60 -5.84 0.88
CA PRO A 172 6.05 -6.13 0.84
C PRO A 172 6.72 -6.06 2.22
N PHE A 173 6.21 -5.20 3.12
CA PHE A 173 6.74 -5.04 4.48
C PHE A 173 6.67 -6.31 5.34
N ALA A 174 5.76 -7.23 5.03
CA ALA A 174 5.66 -8.51 5.74
C ALA A 174 6.91 -9.39 5.55
N TYR A 175 7.68 -9.14 4.49
CA TYR A 175 8.83 -9.95 4.13
C TYR A 175 10.19 -9.32 4.42
N LEU A 176 10.25 -8.00 4.70
CA LEU A 176 11.50 -7.25 4.76
C LEU A 176 12.48 -7.83 5.79
N HIS A 177 12.06 -8.02 7.03
CA HIS A 177 12.92 -8.54 8.10
C HIS A 177 13.52 -9.90 7.75
N HIS A 178 12.65 -10.79 7.26
CA HIS A 178 13.05 -12.12 6.82
C HIS A 178 14.06 -12.05 5.68
N PHE A 179 13.80 -11.29 4.62
CA PHE A 179 14.74 -11.20 3.50
C PHE A 179 16.05 -10.53 3.87
N PHE A 180 16.06 -9.49 4.71
CA PHE A 180 17.31 -8.91 5.21
C PHE A 180 18.15 -9.95 5.95
N SER A 181 17.54 -10.80 6.76
CA SER A 181 18.27 -11.82 7.50
C SER A 181 18.91 -12.91 6.63
N LYS A 182 18.38 -13.15 5.43
CA LYS A 182 18.89 -14.15 4.48
C LYS A 182 19.89 -13.56 3.48
N ILE A 183 19.86 -12.24 3.26
CA ILE A 183 20.62 -11.55 2.22
C ILE A 183 21.81 -10.76 2.79
N CYS A 184 21.74 -10.32 4.04
CA CYS A 184 22.73 -9.44 4.65
C CYS A 184 23.68 -10.25 5.54
N ASP A 185 24.91 -10.46 5.06
CA ASP A 185 25.86 -11.44 5.64
C ASP A 185 26.54 -10.99 6.94
N GLU A 186 26.76 -9.69 7.19
CA GLU A 186 27.69 -9.27 8.27
C GLU A 186 27.24 -8.12 9.20
N CYS A 187 26.16 -7.38 8.92
CA CYS A 187 25.75 -6.22 9.75
C CYS A 187 24.35 -6.33 10.41
N GLY A 188 23.62 -7.41 10.17
CA GLY A 188 22.22 -7.52 10.58
C GLY A 188 21.31 -6.49 9.90
N CYS A 189 19.98 -6.67 10.03
CA CYS A 189 19.05 -5.64 9.59
C CYS A 189 19.18 -4.42 10.52
N ASN A 190 19.63 -3.28 10.00
CA ASN A 190 19.58 -2.02 10.72
C ASN A 190 18.40 -1.17 10.24
N GLN A 191 17.96 -0.24 11.08
CA GLN A 191 16.83 0.64 10.77
C GLN A 191 17.05 1.45 9.48
N PHE A 192 18.30 1.75 9.13
CA PHE A 192 18.64 2.47 7.91
C PHE A 192 18.34 1.65 6.66
N LEU A 193 18.77 0.38 6.60
CA LEU A 193 18.49 -0.52 5.48
C LEU A 193 16.99 -0.76 5.31
N VAL A 194 16.27 -0.95 6.43
CA VAL A 194 14.81 -1.09 6.40
C VAL A 194 14.16 0.18 5.85
N SER A 195 14.58 1.35 6.31
CA SER A 195 14.05 2.63 5.83
C SER A 195 14.38 2.86 4.35
N LYS A 196 15.58 2.47 3.90
CA LYS A 196 15.98 2.51 2.49
C LYS A 196 15.10 1.61 1.62
N ALA A 197 14.87 0.36 2.04
CA ALA A 197 13.98 -0.56 1.33
C ALA A 197 12.52 -0.06 1.29
N ILE A 198 12.01 0.53 2.38
CA ILE A 198 10.69 1.17 2.39
C ILE A 198 10.63 2.32 1.36
N GLY A 199 11.66 3.18 1.33
CA GLY A 199 11.76 4.25 0.34
C GLY A 199 11.75 3.72 -1.09
N LEU A 200 12.54 2.67 -1.35
CA LEU A 200 12.57 1.98 -2.64
C LEU A 200 11.21 1.38 -3.04
N ILE A 201 10.47 0.78 -2.11
CA ILE A 201 9.11 0.26 -2.37
C ILE A 201 8.16 1.39 -2.82
N PHE A 202 8.24 2.56 -2.19
CA PHE A 202 7.42 3.70 -2.60
C PHE A 202 7.91 4.35 -3.90
N ASP A 203 9.21 4.41 -4.15
CA ASP A 203 9.76 4.86 -5.42
C ASP A 203 9.33 3.92 -6.56
N PHE A 204 9.32 2.61 -6.32
CA PHE A 204 8.73 1.61 -7.22
C PHE A 204 7.26 1.88 -7.50
N SER A 205 6.49 2.14 -6.44
CA SER A 205 5.06 2.43 -6.54
C SER A 205 4.78 3.71 -7.36
N LYS A 206 5.67 4.71 -7.29
CA LYS A 206 5.57 5.96 -8.05
C LYS A 206 6.00 5.81 -9.51
N GLY A 207 6.95 4.94 -9.80
CA GLY A 207 7.62 4.82 -11.09
C GLY A 207 6.81 4.09 -12.15
N GLU A 208 5.62 4.59 -12.51
CA GLU A 208 4.72 4.11 -13.60
C GLU A 208 4.37 2.60 -13.62
N VAL A 209 4.88 1.83 -12.67
CA VAL A 209 4.59 0.41 -12.50
C VAL A 209 3.31 0.27 -11.70
N ASN A 210 2.37 -0.52 -12.23
CA ASN A 210 1.18 -0.90 -11.50
C ASN A 210 1.59 -1.88 -10.39
N LEU A 211 1.26 -1.55 -9.13
CA LEU A 211 1.56 -2.44 -8.00
C LEU A 211 0.94 -3.82 -8.18
N MET A 212 -0.18 -3.89 -8.89
CA MET A 212 -0.89 -5.14 -9.13
C MET A 212 -0.18 -6.04 -10.14
N ASP A 213 0.86 -5.58 -10.85
CA ASP A 213 1.62 -6.39 -11.80
C ASP A 213 2.76 -7.16 -11.11
N HIS A 214 3.10 -6.77 -9.87
CA HIS A 214 4.21 -7.37 -9.14
C HIS A 214 3.76 -7.92 -7.80
N ARG A 215 4.18 -9.16 -7.56
CA ARG A 215 4.01 -9.85 -6.29
C ARG A 215 4.72 -9.08 -5.16
N PRO A 216 4.03 -8.71 -4.06
CA PRO A 216 4.64 -8.14 -2.86
C PRO A 216 5.94 -8.80 -2.39
N SER A 217 6.07 -10.13 -2.47
CA SER A 217 7.31 -10.84 -2.11
C SER A 217 8.45 -10.53 -3.06
N VAL A 218 8.18 -10.44 -4.36
CA VAL A 218 9.15 -10.07 -5.40
C VAL A 218 9.60 -8.62 -5.23
N VAL A 219 8.66 -7.69 -4.99
CA VAL A 219 8.98 -6.28 -4.72
C VAL A 219 9.83 -6.14 -3.46
N ALA A 220 9.51 -6.88 -2.40
CA ALA A 220 10.28 -6.86 -1.16
C ALA A 220 11.72 -7.35 -1.36
N ILE A 221 11.94 -8.48 -2.06
CA ILE A 221 13.29 -8.99 -2.33
C ILE A 221 14.09 -8.01 -3.18
N ALA A 222 13.50 -7.48 -4.25
CA ALA A 222 14.15 -6.50 -5.11
C ALA A 222 14.60 -5.26 -4.32
N ALA A 223 13.73 -4.74 -3.45
CA ALA A 223 14.04 -3.61 -2.57
C ALA A 223 15.13 -3.93 -1.55
N VAL A 224 15.13 -5.14 -0.96
CA VAL A 224 16.16 -5.58 -0.01
C VAL A 224 17.52 -5.75 -0.70
N LEU A 225 17.54 -6.38 -1.88
CA LEU A 225 18.78 -6.57 -2.65
C LEU A 225 19.44 -5.24 -2.96
N LEU A 226 18.66 -4.28 -3.48
CA LEU A 226 19.16 -2.96 -3.82
C LEU A 226 19.53 -2.17 -2.55
N ALA A 227 18.74 -2.25 -1.47
CA ALA A 227 19.07 -1.57 -0.22
C ALA A 227 20.40 -2.05 0.38
N CYS A 228 20.69 -3.36 0.33
CA CYS A 228 21.92 -3.96 0.84
C CYS A 228 23.14 -3.66 -0.02
N ASP A 229 22.97 -3.58 -1.34
CA ASP A 229 24.05 -3.31 -2.29
C ASP A 229 23.49 -2.61 -3.53
N ASP A 230 23.92 -1.37 -3.78
CA ASP A 230 23.45 -0.58 -4.92
C ASP A 230 24.13 -1.01 -6.25
N GLN A 231 25.26 -1.72 -6.18
CA GLN A 231 26.03 -2.17 -7.33
C GLN A 231 26.62 -3.59 -7.12
N PRO A 232 25.78 -4.60 -6.85
CA PRO A 232 26.26 -5.95 -6.69
C PRO A 232 26.85 -6.44 -8.01
N THR A 233 27.96 -7.17 -7.92
CA THR A 233 28.42 -7.95 -9.06
C THR A 233 27.30 -8.91 -9.49
N ARG A 234 27.20 -9.20 -10.79
CA ARG A 234 26.18 -10.12 -11.31
C ARG A 234 26.18 -11.47 -10.57
N ASN A 235 27.37 -11.97 -10.22
CA ASN A 235 27.56 -13.23 -9.51
C ASN A 235 27.01 -13.17 -8.08
N THR A 236 27.27 -12.07 -7.34
CA THR A 236 26.72 -11.86 -5.98
C THR A 236 25.20 -11.78 -6.01
N LEU A 237 24.64 -11.09 -7.00
CA LEU A 237 23.19 -10.97 -7.19
C LEU A 237 22.54 -12.33 -7.52
N GLU A 238 23.13 -13.09 -8.46
CA GLU A 238 22.71 -14.46 -8.80
C GLU A 238 22.74 -15.41 -7.61
N PHE A 239 23.79 -15.32 -6.79
CA PHE A 239 23.90 -16.11 -5.57
C PHE A 239 22.79 -15.78 -4.57
N LYS A 240 22.62 -14.49 -4.23
CA LYS A 240 21.60 -14.04 -3.25
C LYS A 240 20.17 -14.35 -3.70
N ILE A 241 19.86 -14.14 -4.98
CA ILE A 241 18.57 -14.55 -5.56
C ILE A 241 18.42 -16.08 -5.51
N GLY A 242 19.48 -16.83 -5.79
CA GLY A 242 19.50 -18.29 -5.69
C GLY A 242 19.14 -18.81 -4.29
N VAL A 243 19.70 -18.21 -3.24
CA VAL A 243 19.40 -18.55 -1.85
C VAL A 243 17.90 -18.35 -1.56
N VAL A 244 17.35 -17.17 -1.83
CA VAL A 244 15.95 -16.87 -1.49
C VAL A 244 14.96 -17.64 -2.37
N SER A 245 15.27 -17.79 -3.66
CA SER A 245 14.46 -18.57 -4.61
C SER A 245 14.38 -20.04 -4.21
N SER A 246 15.49 -20.64 -3.78
CA SER A 246 15.49 -22.05 -3.33
C SER A 246 14.68 -22.26 -2.04
N LEU A 247 14.71 -21.30 -1.11
CA LEU A 247 14.00 -21.40 0.17
C LEU A 247 12.48 -21.27 0.03
N HIS A 248 12.02 -20.47 -0.92
CA HIS A 248 10.62 -20.05 -1.03
C HIS A 248 9.95 -20.34 -2.38
N SER A 249 10.62 -21.07 -3.27
CA SER A 249 10.11 -21.43 -4.60
C SER A 249 9.67 -20.22 -5.44
N LEU A 250 10.38 -19.10 -5.29
CA LEU A 250 10.11 -17.88 -6.05
C LEU A 250 10.79 -17.92 -7.43
N GLU A 251 10.11 -17.42 -8.44
CA GLU A 251 10.63 -17.32 -9.79
C GLU A 251 11.77 -16.29 -9.87
N LYS A 252 12.97 -16.74 -10.22
CA LYS A 252 14.17 -15.90 -10.29
C LYS A 252 13.99 -14.76 -11.28
N GLU A 253 13.37 -15.04 -12.42
CA GLU A 253 13.19 -14.08 -13.51
C GLU A 253 12.37 -12.86 -13.06
N GLY A 254 11.27 -13.08 -12.34
CA GLY A 254 10.46 -11.99 -11.78
C GLY A 254 11.25 -11.11 -10.80
N ILE A 255 12.14 -11.70 -10.00
CA ILE A 255 13.02 -10.96 -9.08
C ILE A 255 14.02 -10.10 -9.87
N TYR A 256 14.63 -10.64 -10.92
CA TYR A 256 15.54 -9.87 -11.79
C TYR A 256 14.87 -8.70 -12.46
N GLN A 257 13.69 -8.92 -13.04
CA GLN A 257 12.93 -7.87 -13.72
C GLN A 257 12.57 -6.76 -12.73
N CYS A 258 12.03 -7.11 -11.56
CA CYS A 258 11.68 -6.13 -10.53
C CYS A 258 12.90 -5.36 -10.02
N TYR A 259 14.03 -6.04 -9.80
CA TYR A 259 15.28 -5.41 -9.37
C TYR A 259 15.81 -4.41 -10.42
N ASN A 260 15.83 -4.79 -11.70
CA ASN A 260 16.29 -3.91 -12.78
C ASN A 260 15.39 -2.69 -12.96
N LEU A 261 14.06 -2.87 -12.85
CA LEU A 261 13.11 -1.76 -12.87
C LEU A 261 13.38 -0.78 -11.72
N LEU A 262 13.55 -1.30 -10.50
CA LEU A 262 13.82 -0.50 -9.32
C LEU A 262 15.14 0.27 -9.43
N LYS A 263 16.21 -0.39 -9.90
CA LYS A 263 17.50 0.25 -10.16
C LYS A 263 17.40 1.34 -11.23
N GLY A 264 16.56 1.12 -12.26
CA GLY A 264 16.26 2.12 -13.28
C GLY A 264 15.54 3.36 -12.72
N ILE A 265 14.66 3.19 -11.73
CA ILE A 265 13.99 4.30 -11.04
C ILE A 265 15.00 5.08 -10.18
N GLU A 266 15.82 4.39 -9.41
CA GLU A 266 16.83 5.01 -8.53
C GLU A 266 17.88 5.80 -9.32
N THR A 267 18.39 5.25 -10.42
CA THR A 267 19.36 5.95 -11.28
C THR A 267 18.79 7.23 -11.91
N LYS A 268 17.51 7.23 -12.33
CA LYS A 268 16.83 8.44 -12.84
C LYS A 268 16.72 9.52 -11.75
N LYS A 269 16.39 9.13 -10.52
CA LYS A 269 16.30 10.04 -9.37
C LYS A 269 17.64 10.74 -9.09
N ASN A 270 18.73 9.99 -9.11
CA ASN A 270 20.08 10.53 -8.86
C ASN A 270 20.59 11.44 -9.99
N ASN A 271 20.13 11.24 -11.23
CA ASN A 271 20.51 12.06 -12.39
C ASN A 271 19.65 13.32 -12.57
N THR A 272 18.56 13.45 -11.81
CA THR A 272 17.73 14.66 -11.85
C THR A 272 18.36 15.66 -10.87
N PRO A 273 18.85 16.84 -11.31
CA PRO A 273 19.42 17.81 -10.38
C PRO A 273 18.37 18.20 -9.35
N GLU A 274 18.78 18.31 -8.08
CA GLU A 274 17.97 18.74 -6.94
C GLU A 274 17.49 20.20 -7.14
N SER A 275 16.52 20.40 -8.03
CA SER A 275 15.72 21.62 -8.13
C SER A 275 14.24 21.26 -8.26
N MET A 276 13.77 20.24 -7.53
CA MET A 276 12.36 20.03 -7.17
C MET A 276 12.24 18.84 -6.22
N ASN A 277 12.91 18.91 -5.07
CA ASN A 277 12.60 18.10 -3.89
C ASN A 277 13.16 18.79 -2.63
N SER A 278 12.67 20.00 -2.34
CA SER A 278 12.75 20.55 -1.00
C SER A 278 11.64 19.93 -0.14
N PHE A 279 11.94 18.78 0.45
CA PHE A 279 11.30 18.37 1.70
C PHE A 279 11.65 19.44 2.76
N GLY A 280 10.76 20.41 2.95
CA GLY A 280 10.94 21.51 3.90
C GLY A 280 10.87 22.90 3.28
N SER A 281 9.75 23.24 2.61
CA SER A 281 9.07 24.53 2.76
C SER A 281 7.88 24.61 1.80
N PHE A 282 6.76 23.98 2.17
CA PHE A 282 5.44 24.42 1.69
C PHE A 282 4.67 25.01 2.88
N ARG A 283 5.30 25.98 3.55
CA ARG A 283 4.54 27.01 4.26
C ARG A 283 4.39 28.19 3.31
N ASN A 284 3.14 28.38 2.89
CA ASN A 284 2.57 29.61 2.35
C ASN A 284 3.14 30.08 1.01
N HIS A 285 2.43 29.78 -0.07
CA HIS A 285 1.94 30.81 -1.01
C HIS A 285 0.91 30.17 -1.95
N TRP A 286 -0.33 30.04 -1.48
CA TRP A 286 -1.48 30.14 -2.37
C TRP A 286 -2.40 31.20 -1.79
N SER A 287 -2.20 32.44 -2.23
CA SER A 287 -3.10 33.54 -1.87
C SER A 287 -4.43 33.34 -2.59
N PRO A 288 -5.57 33.54 -1.91
CA PRO A 288 -6.88 33.42 -2.54
C PRO A 288 -7.09 34.63 -3.45
N SER A 289 -7.17 34.41 -4.76
CA SER A 289 -7.73 35.42 -5.65
C SER A 289 -9.19 35.62 -5.26
N SER A 290 -9.45 36.76 -4.62
CA SER A 290 -10.77 37.28 -4.32
C SER A 290 -11.53 37.52 -5.61
N THR A 291 -12.35 36.54 -5.99
CA THR A 291 -13.62 36.78 -6.66
C THR A 291 -14.63 35.86 -5.98
N VAL A 292 -15.75 36.44 -5.57
CA VAL A 292 -16.85 35.79 -4.87
C VAL A 292 -17.39 34.66 -5.75
N GLY A 293 -16.87 33.44 -5.55
CA GLY A 293 -17.29 32.21 -6.20
C GLY A 293 -17.81 31.27 -5.13
N ILE A 294 -19.11 30.98 -5.19
CA ILE A 294 -19.83 30.10 -4.27
C ILE A 294 -19.11 28.75 -4.19
N LYS A 295 -18.57 28.41 -3.00
CA LYS A 295 -18.06 27.07 -2.70
C LYS A 295 -19.20 26.08 -2.93
N ARG A 296 -19.06 25.20 -3.92
CA ARG A 296 -20.09 24.20 -4.25
C ARG A 296 -20.17 23.17 -3.14
N LYS A 297 -21.09 23.39 -2.19
CA LYS A 297 -21.61 22.33 -1.32
C LYS A 297 -22.49 21.44 -2.19
N LEU A 298 -21.99 20.26 -2.58
CA LEU A 298 -22.77 19.30 -3.36
C LEU A 298 -23.64 18.48 -2.42
N ALA A 299 -24.96 18.76 -2.43
CA ALA A 299 -25.97 17.86 -1.89
C ALA A 299 -26.35 16.87 -2.99
N TYR A 300 -26.09 15.58 -2.77
CA TYR A 300 -26.53 14.52 -3.67
C TYR A 300 -27.97 14.13 -3.30
N ASN A 301 -28.95 14.56 -4.11
CA ASN A 301 -30.32 14.04 -4.05
C ASN A 301 -30.42 12.83 -4.97
N GLY A 302 -30.77 11.68 -4.41
CA GLY A 302 -30.96 10.44 -5.15
C GLY A 302 -32.16 10.54 -6.10
N LEU A 303 -31.96 10.15 -7.36
CA LEU A 303 -33.05 9.84 -8.27
C LEU A 303 -33.30 8.33 -8.23
N GLU A 304 -34.45 7.97 -7.67
CA GLU A 304 -35.09 6.67 -7.87
C GLU A 304 -35.36 6.48 -9.38
N GLN A 305 -34.72 5.50 -10.00
CA GLN A 305 -35.18 4.95 -11.27
C GLN A 305 -36.13 3.79 -11.00
N LYS A 306 -37.44 4.05 -11.16
CA LYS A 306 -38.47 3.01 -11.25
C LYS A 306 -38.32 2.28 -12.58
N CYS A 307 -38.07 0.97 -12.55
CA CYS A 307 -38.25 0.08 -13.69
C CYS A 307 -39.76 -0.13 -13.98
N PRO A 308 -40.21 -0.11 -15.25
CA PRO A 308 -41.57 -0.49 -15.59
C PRO A 308 -41.73 -2.02 -15.60
N LEU A 309 -42.78 -2.48 -14.93
CA LEU A 309 -43.28 -3.86 -14.92
C LEU A 309 -43.72 -4.29 -16.33
N GLN A 310 -43.15 -5.37 -16.85
CA GLN A 310 -43.75 -6.13 -17.95
C GLN A 310 -44.86 -7.01 -17.37
N LYS A 311 -46.10 -6.79 -17.85
CA LYS A 311 -47.23 -7.69 -17.63
C LYS A 311 -47.06 -8.94 -18.49
N THR A 312 -47.28 -10.09 -17.88
CA THR A 312 -47.64 -11.35 -18.55
C THR A 312 -49.11 -11.32 -18.95
#